data_AF-A0A7S6LXD4-F1
#
_entry.id   AF-A0A7S6LXD4-F1
#
_cell.length_a   1.000
_cell.length_b   1.000
_cell.length_c   1.000
_cell.angle_alpha   90.00
_cell.angle_beta   90.00
_cell.angle_gamma   90.00
#
_symmetry.space_group_name_H-M   'P 1'
#
loop_
_entity.id
_entity.type
_entity.pdbx_description
1 polymer ?
#
loop_
_entity_poly.entity_id
_entity_poly.type
_entity_poly.pdbx_seq_one_letter_code
_entity_poly.pdbx_strand_id
1 'polypeptide(L)'
;MEKELEDRKLAELMNSIRHYSTLRFAMLTVYFAVTGGLLVKFFDCDFSVRYPELHGLFQIAGSMVTVAFFIFEVALDDNLRKLWGSVKKLAGEGDVLLSHRQLWKGCLVPMATYGIFVGVLIFWLFTSRNYYPCQAAAHKAVQSETVISKECRK
;
A
#
# COMPACT_ATOMS: atom_id res chain seq x y z
N MET A 1 -17.37 -6.50 -42.34
CA MET A 1 -17.13 -7.74 -41.57
C MET A 1 -15.82 -7.66 -40.76
N GLU A 2 -14.70 -7.22 -41.36
CA GLU A 2 -13.42 -7.04 -40.65
C GLU A 2 -13.48 -5.99 -39.52
N LYS A 3 -14.05 -4.81 -39.79
CA LYS A 3 -14.23 -3.74 -38.78
C LYS A 3 -15.03 -4.18 -37.56
N GLU A 4 -16.15 -4.89 -37.75
CA GLU A 4 -16.96 -5.37 -36.62
C GLU A 4 -16.23 -6.40 -35.75
N LEU A 5 -15.31 -7.18 -36.34
CA LEU A 5 -14.48 -8.13 -35.60
C LEU A 5 -13.41 -7.40 -34.77
N GLU A 6 -12.80 -6.36 -35.34
CA GLU A 6 -11.84 -5.50 -34.63
C GLU A 6 -12.50 -4.73 -33.49
N ASP A 7 -13.70 -4.17 -33.72
CA ASP A 7 -14.47 -3.47 -32.71
C ASP A 7 -14.86 -4.39 -31.54
N ARG A 8 -15.24 -5.65 -31.81
CA ARG A 8 -15.50 -6.65 -30.75
C ARG A 8 -14.25 -6.99 -29.95
N LYS A 9 -13.11 -7.21 -30.61
CA LYS A 9 -11.83 -7.47 -29.92
C LYS A 9 -11.40 -6.28 -29.06
N LEU A 10 -11.58 -5.06 -29.56
CA LEU A 10 -11.30 -3.83 -28.83
C LEU A 10 -12.20 -3.73 -27.58
N ALA A 11 -13.50 -4.01 -27.73
CA ALA A 11 -14.45 -4.01 -26.62
C ALA A 11 -14.10 -5.05 -25.54
N GLU A 12 -13.69 -6.26 -25.93
CA GLU A 12 -13.22 -7.30 -25.01
C GLU A 12 -11.95 -6.87 -24.26
N LEU A 13 -10.95 -6.34 -24.98
CA LEU A 13 -9.72 -5.80 -24.39
C LEU A 13 -9.99 -4.66 -23.40
N MET A 14 -10.89 -3.74 -23.75
CA MET A 14 -11.31 -2.66 -22.86
C MET A 14 -12.03 -3.18 -21.62
N ASN A 15 -12.85 -4.22 -21.76
CA ASN A 15 -13.51 -4.86 -20.63
C ASN A 15 -12.49 -5.55 -19.70
N SER A 16 -11.50 -6.24 -20.26
CA SER A 16 -10.38 -6.79 -19.47
C SER A 16 -9.61 -5.71 -18.73
N ILE A 17 -9.25 -4.60 -19.39
CA ILE A 17 -8.56 -3.47 -18.76
C ILE A 17 -9.38 -2.90 -17.60
N ARG A 18 -10.70 -2.74 -17.79
CA ARG A 18 -11.60 -2.28 -16.73
C ARG A 18 -11.62 -3.26 -15.55
N HIS A 19 -11.69 -4.55 -15.83
CA HIS A 19 -11.66 -5.59 -14.80
C HIS A 19 -10.37 -5.53 -13.97
N TYR A 20 -9.20 -5.48 -14.60
CA TYR A 20 -7.91 -5.36 -13.89
C TYR A 20 -7.78 -4.05 -13.11
N SER A 21 -8.33 -2.94 -13.63
CA SER A 21 -8.38 -1.69 -12.89
C SER A 21 -9.23 -1.78 -11.62
N THR A 22 -10.38 -2.47 -11.66
CA THR A 22 -11.22 -2.72 -10.48
C THR A 22 -10.51 -3.66 -9.50
N LEU A 23 -9.82 -4.68 -10.01
CA LEU A 23 -9.04 -5.61 -9.19
C LEU A 23 -7.96 -4.89 -8.40
N ARG A 24 -7.23 -3.96 -9.03
CA ARG A 24 -6.22 -3.11 -8.36
C ARG A 24 -6.82 -2.33 -7.19
N PHE A 25 -7.98 -1.71 -7.39
CA PHE A 25 -8.66 -0.96 -6.34
C PHE A 25 -9.08 -1.88 -5.19
N ALA A 26 -9.66 -3.05 -5.48
CA ALA A 26 -10.03 -4.03 -4.47
C ALA A 26 -8.80 -4.49 -3.66
N MET A 27 -7.69 -4.83 -4.32
CA MET A 27 -6.47 -5.24 -3.64
C MET A 27 -5.88 -4.14 -2.75
N LEU A 28 -5.88 -2.88 -3.21
CA LEU A 28 -5.46 -1.74 -2.39
C LEU A 28 -6.35 -1.56 -1.15
N THR A 29 -7.67 -1.70 -1.29
CA THR A 29 -8.57 -1.60 -0.12
C THR A 29 -8.30 -2.68 0.92
N VAL A 30 -8.08 -3.93 0.49
CA VAL A 30 -7.70 -5.02 1.39
C VAL A 30 -6.35 -4.74 2.05
N TYR A 31 -5.38 -4.25 1.29
CA TYR A 31 -4.07 -3.88 1.82
C TYR A 31 -4.18 -2.80 2.90
N PHE A 32 -4.95 -1.74 2.67
CA PHE A 32 -5.16 -0.69 3.67
C PHE A 32 -5.91 -1.20 4.91
N ALA A 33 -6.90 -2.09 4.75
CA ALA A 33 -7.60 -2.68 5.87
C ALA A 33 -6.67 -3.53 6.76
N VAL A 34 -5.87 -4.40 6.13
CA VAL A 34 -4.90 -5.25 6.85
C VAL A 34 -3.82 -4.39 7.50
N THR A 35 -3.19 -3.50 6.75
CA THR A 35 -2.11 -2.63 7.26
C THR A 35 -2.62 -1.70 8.36
N GLY A 36 -3.82 -1.12 8.20
CA GLY A 36 -4.47 -0.31 9.22
C GLY A 36 -4.74 -1.10 10.49
N GLY A 37 -5.25 -2.34 10.37
CA GLY A 37 -5.44 -3.23 11.52
C GLY A 37 -4.14 -3.54 12.26
N LEU A 38 -3.05 -3.82 11.52
CA LEU A 38 -1.73 -4.02 12.11
C LEU A 38 -1.22 -2.76 12.81
N LEU A 39 -1.36 -1.58 12.19
CA LEU A 39 -0.91 -0.31 12.75
C LEU A 39 -1.66 0.05 14.04
N VAL A 40 -2.99 -0.13 14.07
CA VAL A 40 -3.80 0.13 15.27
C VAL A 40 -3.31 -0.70 16.45
N LYS A 41 -3.00 -1.98 16.23
CA LYS A 41 -2.46 -2.85 17.28
C LYS A 41 -0.99 -2.58 17.61
N PHE A 42 -0.21 -2.16 16.63
CA PHE A 42 1.18 -1.78 16.83
C PHE A 42 1.34 -0.56 17.75
N PHE A 43 0.45 0.43 17.62
CA PHE A 43 0.45 1.65 18.45
C PHE A 43 -0.31 1.51 19.78
N ASP A 44 -0.93 0.36 20.05
CA ASP A 44 -1.67 0.09 21.29
C ASP A 44 -0.69 -0.17 22.46
N CYS A 45 -0.61 0.76 23.40
CA CYS A 45 0.35 0.68 24.50
C CYS A 45 0.04 -0.45 25.50
N ASP A 46 -1.24 -0.74 25.77
CA ASP A 46 -1.61 -1.83 26.68
C ASP A 46 -1.19 -3.19 26.11
N PHE A 47 -1.32 -3.36 24.79
CA PHE A 47 -0.89 -4.56 24.10
C PHE A 47 0.64 -4.70 24.08
N SER A 48 1.35 -3.61 23.81
CA SER A 48 2.82 -3.59 23.72
C SER A 48 3.50 -3.90 25.06
N VAL A 49 2.95 -3.41 26.18
CA VAL A 49 3.47 -3.70 27.52
C VAL A 49 3.22 -5.16 27.92
N ARG A 50 2.08 -5.73 27.54
CA ARG A 50 1.72 -7.12 27.89
C ARG A 50 2.45 -8.16 27.06
N TYR A 51 2.80 -7.86 25.81
CA TYR A 51 3.42 -8.81 24.89
C TYR A 51 4.58 -8.18 24.08
N PRO A 52 5.73 -7.89 24.74
CA PRO A 52 6.86 -7.26 24.07
C PRO A 52 7.46 -8.14 22.95
N GLU A 53 7.37 -9.46 23.08
CA GLU A 53 7.93 -10.43 22.13
C GLU A 53 7.17 -10.45 20.79
N LEU A 54 5.87 -10.13 20.83
CA LEU A 54 5.01 -10.09 19.65
C LEU A 54 5.33 -8.88 18.76
N HIS A 55 6.02 -7.86 19.27
CA HIS A 55 6.31 -6.63 18.52
C HIS A 55 7.19 -6.89 17.27
N GLY A 56 8.18 -7.77 17.39
CA GLY A 56 8.98 -8.21 16.24
C GLY A 56 8.15 -8.99 15.21
N LEU A 57 7.13 -9.73 15.67
CA LEU A 57 6.20 -10.43 14.78
C LEU A 57 5.35 -9.46 13.96
N PHE A 58 4.90 -8.34 14.52
CA PHE A 58 4.17 -7.29 13.78
C PHE A 58 5.03 -6.67 12.69
N GLN A 59 6.31 -6.43 12.97
CA GLN A 59 7.26 -5.95 11.98
C GLN A 59 7.42 -6.95 10.82
N ILE A 60 7.66 -8.23 11.13
CA ILE A 60 7.82 -9.27 10.10
C ILE A 60 6.51 -9.43 9.32
N ALA A 61 5.37 -9.52 9.99
CA ALA A 61 4.06 -9.67 9.35
C ALA A 61 3.72 -8.46 8.45
N GLY A 62 3.93 -7.24 8.94
CA GLY A 62 3.68 -6.01 8.18
C GLY A 62 4.59 -5.89 6.95
N SER A 63 5.87 -6.25 7.10
CA SER A 63 6.80 -6.28 5.96
C SER A 63 6.43 -7.35 4.93
N MET A 64 6.08 -8.57 5.37
CA MET A 64 5.68 -9.67 4.51
C MET A 64 4.39 -9.35 3.73
N VAL A 65 3.38 -8.79 4.40
CA VAL A 65 2.14 -8.35 3.73
C VAL A 65 2.46 -7.28 2.69
N THR A 66 3.27 -6.29 3.03
CA THR A 66 3.65 -5.21 2.10
C THR A 66 4.39 -5.75 0.87
N VAL A 67 5.32 -6.68 1.06
CA VAL A 67 6.06 -7.32 -0.05
C VAL A 67 5.11 -8.15 -0.93
N ALA A 68 4.22 -8.96 -0.33
CA ALA A 68 3.28 -9.76 -1.08
C ALA A 68 2.37 -8.89 -1.97
N PHE A 69 1.76 -7.84 -1.41
CA PHE A 69 0.92 -6.93 -2.16
C PHE A 69 1.70 -6.11 -3.19
N PHE A 70 2.95 -5.77 -2.92
CA PHE A 70 3.83 -5.12 -3.90
C PHE A 70 4.09 -6.02 -5.12
N ILE A 71 4.36 -7.31 -4.91
CA ILE A 71 4.52 -8.28 -6.02
C ILE A 71 3.23 -8.39 -6.83
N PHE A 72 2.07 -8.46 -6.16
CA PHE A 72 0.77 -8.46 -6.85
C PHE A 72 0.55 -7.20 -7.68
N GLU A 73 0.92 -6.03 -7.16
CA GLU A 73 0.82 -4.76 -7.87
C GLU A 73 1.70 -4.75 -9.14
N VAL A 74 2.95 -5.22 -9.03
CA VAL A 74 3.87 -5.33 -10.17
C VAL A 74 3.30 -6.29 -11.23
N ALA A 75 2.83 -7.47 -10.82
CA ALA A 75 2.24 -8.44 -11.74
C ALA A 75 0.98 -7.88 -12.43
N LEU A 76 0.17 -7.10 -11.72
CA LEU A 76 -1.02 -6.46 -12.26
C LEU A 76 -0.66 -5.34 -13.25
N ASP A 77 0.34 -4.52 -12.93
CA ASP A 77 0.84 -3.45 -13.80
C ASP A 77 1.41 -4.04 -15.11
N ASP A 78 2.19 -5.12 -15.03
CA ASP A 78 2.72 -5.81 -16.21
C ASP A 78 1.61 -6.37 -17.11
N ASN A 79 0.59 -6.97 -16.53
CA ASN A 79 -0.57 -7.47 -17.29
C ASN A 79 -1.35 -6.33 -17.95
N LEU A 80 -1.57 -5.23 -17.23
CA LEU A 80 -2.22 -4.03 -17.78
C LEU A 80 -1.40 -3.42 -18.92
N ARG A 81 -0.07 -3.34 -18.79
CA ARG A 81 0.82 -2.82 -19.84
C ARG A 81 0.74 -3.67 -21.11
N LYS A 82 0.73 -5.00 -20.97
CA LYS A 82 0.57 -5.92 -22.11
C LYS A 82 -0.78 -5.71 -22.81
N LEU A 83 -1.87 -5.62 -22.06
CA LEU A 83 -3.22 -5.37 -22.61
C LEU A 83 -3.28 -4.03 -23.34
N TRP A 84 -2.74 -2.96 -22.74
CA TRP A 84 -2.66 -1.65 -23.37
C TRP A 84 -1.78 -1.61 -24.61
N GLY A 85 -0.69 -2.39 -24.64
CA GLY A 85 0.13 -2.59 -25.83
C GLY A 85 -0.66 -3.22 -26.98
N SER A 86 -1.52 -4.20 -26.69
CA SER A 86 -2.41 -4.82 -27.67
C SER A 86 -3.50 -3.85 -28.15
N VAL A 87 -4.09 -3.06 -27.25
CA VAL A 87 -5.06 -2.01 -27.63
C VAL A 87 -4.43 -0.98 -28.56
N LYS A 88 -3.19 -0.53 -28.28
CA LYS A 88 -2.49 0.43 -29.14
C LYS A 88 -2.29 -0.10 -30.57
N LYS A 89 -2.03 -1.41 -30.72
CA LYS A 89 -1.87 -2.06 -32.02
C LYS A 89 -3.18 -2.16 -32.82
N LEU A 90 -4.31 -2.34 -32.13
CA LEU A 90 -5.64 -2.46 -32.77
C LEU A 90 -6.35 -1.13 -33.01
N ALA A 91 -6.23 -0.15 -32.10
CA ALA A 91 -6.94 1.13 -32.20
C ALA A 91 -6.29 2.13 -33.18
N GLY A 92 -5.04 1.87 -33.60
CA GLY A 92 -4.25 2.82 -34.40
C GLY A 92 -3.75 4.02 -33.59
N GLU A 93 -2.63 4.63 -34.00
CA GLU A 93 -1.97 5.72 -33.26
C GLU A 93 -2.73 7.06 -33.25
N GLY A 94 -3.91 7.14 -33.86
CA GLY A 94 -4.63 8.39 -34.13
C GLY A 94 -5.51 8.93 -33.01
N ASP A 95 -5.87 8.13 -31.99
CA ASP A 95 -6.81 8.57 -30.96
C ASP A 95 -6.10 9.28 -29.79
N VAL A 96 -6.07 10.62 -29.87
CA VAL A 96 -5.43 11.51 -28.87
C VAL A 96 -5.97 11.29 -27.45
N LEU A 97 -7.27 10.97 -27.33
CA LEU A 97 -7.92 10.66 -26.05
C LEU A 97 -7.42 9.35 -25.43
N LEU A 98 -7.14 8.34 -26.24
CA LEU A 98 -6.56 7.07 -25.76
C LEU A 98 -5.10 7.26 -25.34
N SER A 99 -4.33 8.01 -26.12
CA SER A 99 -2.93 8.35 -25.82
C SER A 99 -2.77 9.08 -24.49
N HIS A 100 -3.56 10.14 -24.25
CA HIS A 100 -3.47 10.90 -23.01
C HIS A 100 -3.92 10.09 -21.79
N ARG A 101 -5.00 9.31 -21.92
CA ARG A 101 -5.50 8.42 -20.87
C ARG A 101 -4.52 7.29 -20.55
N GLN A 102 -3.79 6.78 -21.55
CA GLN A 102 -2.73 5.78 -21.38
C GLN A 102 -1.53 6.35 -20.63
N LEU A 103 -1.09 7.56 -20.96
CA LEU A 103 0.10 8.16 -20.34
C LEU A 103 -0.12 8.39 -18.83
N TRP A 104 -1.30 8.92 -18.47
CA TRP A 104 -1.66 9.16 -17.07
C TRP A 104 -1.87 7.87 -16.28
N LYS A 105 -2.60 6.89 -16.85
CA LYS A 105 -2.85 5.62 -16.16
C LYS A 105 -1.64 4.68 -16.12
N GLY A 106 -0.78 4.73 -17.12
CA GLY A 106 0.39 3.86 -17.24
C GLY A 106 1.62 4.34 -16.47
N CYS A 107 1.69 5.63 -16.12
CA CYS A 107 2.85 6.19 -15.41
C CYS A 107 2.49 6.72 -14.02
N LEU A 108 1.44 7.54 -13.89
CA LEU A 108 1.14 8.25 -12.65
C LEU A 108 0.61 7.31 -11.56
N VAL A 109 -0.32 6.43 -11.94
CA VAL A 109 -0.97 5.48 -11.01
C VAL A 109 0.03 4.47 -10.42
N PRO A 110 0.87 3.78 -11.21
CA PRO A 110 1.91 2.90 -10.64
C PRO A 110 2.96 3.63 -9.83
N MET A 111 3.37 4.85 -10.22
CA MET A 111 4.30 5.62 -9.38
C MET A 111 3.70 5.96 -8.02
N ALA A 112 2.43 6.36 -7.97
CA ALA A 112 1.76 6.66 -6.71
C ALA A 112 1.62 5.43 -5.82
N THR A 113 1.19 4.29 -6.37
CA THR A 113 1.00 3.08 -5.56
C THR A 113 2.32 2.45 -5.12
N TYR A 114 3.35 2.43 -5.98
CA TYR A 114 4.69 2.00 -5.58
C TYR A 114 5.26 2.88 -4.48
N GLY A 115 5.04 4.20 -4.55
CA GLY A 115 5.42 5.11 -3.46
C GLY A 115 4.80 4.73 -2.11
N ILE A 116 3.52 4.35 -2.11
CA ILE A 116 2.82 3.91 -0.89
C ILE A 116 3.45 2.61 -0.35
N PHE A 117 3.63 1.59 -1.19
CA PHE A 117 4.22 0.32 -0.76
C PHE A 117 5.65 0.48 -0.25
N VAL A 118 6.49 1.24 -0.96
CA VAL A 118 7.87 1.53 -0.53
C VAL A 118 7.88 2.30 0.78
N GLY A 119 7.04 3.32 0.93
CA GLY A 119 6.93 4.09 2.16
C GLY A 119 6.52 3.24 3.37
N VAL A 120 5.51 2.38 3.20
CA VAL A 120 5.05 1.47 4.26
C VAL A 120 6.10 0.39 4.55
N LEU A 121 6.81 -0.10 3.54
CA LEU A 121 7.90 -1.07 3.74
C LEU A 121 9.04 -0.45 4.55
N ILE A 122 9.45 0.78 4.23
CA ILE A 122 10.47 1.52 4.99
C ILE A 122 10.00 1.72 6.43
N PHE A 123 8.73 2.09 6.64
CA PHE A 123 8.14 2.19 7.98
C PHE A 123 8.29 0.87 8.75
N TRP A 124 7.93 -0.26 8.14
CA TRP A 124 8.04 -1.57 8.79
C TRP A 124 9.48 -2.02 8.98
N LEU A 125 10.45 -1.64 8.15
CA LEU A 125 11.84 -2.09 8.30
C LEU A 125 12.65 -1.23 9.26
N PHE A 126 12.45 0.09 9.24
CA PHE A 126 13.29 1.05 9.96
C PHE A 126 12.60 1.71 11.15
N THR A 127 11.39 2.20 10.94
CA THR A 127 10.69 2.99 11.95
C THR A 127 10.19 2.10 13.08
N SER A 128 9.51 1.01 12.76
CA SER A 128 8.98 0.07 13.77
C SER A 128 10.07 -0.55 14.67
N ARG A 129 11.31 -0.68 14.17
CA ARG A 129 12.43 -1.25 14.93
C ARG A 129 12.95 -0.32 16.03
N ASN A 130 12.89 0.98 15.79
CA ASN A 130 13.44 2.00 16.70
C ASN A 130 12.34 2.75 17.48
N TYR A 131 11.07 2.55 17.14
CA TYR A 131 9.97 3.36 17.65
C TYR A 131 9.13 2.57 18.67
N TYR A 132 9.43 2.75 19.95
CA TYR A 132 8.60 2.33 21.07
C TYR A 132 7.98 3.56 21.77
N PRO A 133 6.75 3.97 21.39
CA PRO A 133 6.13 5.17 21.97
C PRO A 133 5.89 5.03 23.48
N CYS A 134 5.68 3.80 23.97
CA CYS A 134 5.31 3.55 25.36
C CYS A 134 6.52 3.59 26.33
N GLN A 135 7.75 3.39 25.85
CA GLN A 135 8.96 3.58 26.68
C GLN A 135 9.22 5.07 26.95
N ALA A 136 9.01 5.93 25.94
CA ALA A 136 9.12 7.38 26.08
C ALA A 136 8.01 7.98 26.98
N ALA A 137 6.80 7.42 26.92
CA ALA A 137 5.70 7.83 27.79
C ALA A 137 5.88 7.37 29.25
N ALA A 138 6.33 6.14 29.48
CA ALA A 138 6.61 5.62 30.82
C ALA A 138 7.72 6.40 31.54
N HIS A 139 8.79 6.77 30.82
CA HIS A 139 9.84 7.63 31.38
C HIS A 139 9.31 9.02 31.79
N LYS A 140 8.42 9.63 31.00
CA LYS A 140 7.82 10.93 31.35
C LYS A 140 6.86 10.85 32.55
N ALA A 141 6.09 9.77 32.68
CA ALA A 141 5.18 9.57 33.80
C ALA A 141 5.94 9.37 35.13
N VAL A 142 6.98 8.53 35.14
CA VAL A 142 7.82 8.29 36.33
C VAL A 142 8.61 9.55 36.73
N GLN A 143 9.05 10.35 35.75
CA GLN A 143 9.74 11.61 36.03
C GLN A 143 8.80 12.67 36.60
N SER A 144 7.52 12.67 36.23
CA SER A 144 6.49 13.55 36.82
C SER A 144 6.18 13.18 38.27
N GLU A 145 5.99 11.89 38.59
CA GLU A 145 5.69 11.45 39.96
C GLU A 145 6.86 11.68 40.94
N THR A 146 8.10 11.51 40.47
CA THR A 146 9.29 11.75 41.29
C THR A 146 9.57 13.23 41.57
N VAL A 147 9.13 14.14 40.69
CA VAL A 147 9.21 15.58 40.91
C VAL A 147 8.16 16.02 41.95
N ILE A 148 6.92 15.58 41.81
CA ILE A 148 5.82 15.90 42.75
C ILE A 148 6.12 15.37 44.17
N SER A 149 6.69 14.17 44.29
CA SER A 149 7.08 13.59 45.59
C SER A 149 8.19 14.37 46.31
N LYS A 150 9.09 15.03 45.56
CA LYS A 150 10.16 15.87 46.16
C LYS A 150 9.64 17.23 46.61
N GLU A 151 8.60 17.75 45.97
CA GLU A 151 7.99 19.04 46.30
C GLU A 151 7.09 18.95 47.54
N CYS A 152 6.40 17.83 47.76
CA CYS A 152 5.66 17.56 49.01
C CYS A 152 6.54 17.21 50.22
N ARG A 153 7.87 17.14 50.06
CA ARG A 153 8.82 16.84 51.17
C ARG A 153 9.60 18.07 51.65
N LYS A 154 9.36 19.26 51.09
CA LYS A 154 9.85 20.53 51.60
C LYS A 154 8.75 21.25 52.38
#